data_AF-A0A0F9J004-F1
#
_entry.id   AF-A0A0F9J004-F1
#
_cell.length_a   1.000
_cell.length_b   1.000
_cell.length_c   1.000
_cell.angle_alpha   90.00
_cell.angle_beta   90.00
_cell.angle_gamma   90.00
#
_symmetry.space_group_name_H-M   'P 1'
#
loop_
_entity.id
_entity.type
_entity.pdbx_description
1 polymer ?
#
loop_
_entity_poly.entity_id
_entity_poly.type
_entity_poly.pdbx_seq_one_letter_code
_entity_poly.pdbx_strand_id
1 'polypeptide(L)' 'MIKIPIPHKGERRKDFINRCIPIVIREGTAKDGSQGAAICNSIWRRGIKNGKKQKHR' A
#
# COMPACT_ATOMS: atom_id res chain seq x y z
N MET A 1 8.06 0.98 13.94
CA MET A 1 7.09 1.81 13.19
C MET A 1 7.17 1.43 11.73
N ILE A 2 6.12 0.82 11.19
CA ILE A 2 6.11 0.32 9.81
C ILE A 2 6.03 1.50 8.84
N LYS A 3 7.05 1.72 8.03
CA LYS A 3 7.08 2.83 7.03
C LYS A 3 6.40 2.42 5.73
N ILE A 4 5.11 2.11 5.79
CA ILE A 4 4.31 1.86 4.58
C ILE A 4 4.12 3.18 3.81
N PRO A 5 4.39 3.23 2.50
CA PRO A 5 4.21 4.44 1.72
C PRO A 5 2.74 4.85 1.63
N ILE A 6 2.48 6.16 1.71
CA ILE A 6 1.18 6.75 1.42
C ILE A 6 1.12 7.10 -0.07
N PRO A 7 0.05 6.76 -0.79
CA PRO A 7 -0.10 7.11 -2.20
C PRO A 7 -0.26 8.62 -2.39
N HIS A 8 0.37 9.18 -3.42
CA HIS A 8 0.26 10.62 -3.71
C HIS A 8 -0.94 10.93 -4.61
N LYS A 9 -1.50 12.13 -4.46
CA LYS A 9 -2.55 12.62 -5.36
C LYS A 9 -1.96 12.77 -6.77
N GLY A 10 -2.47 11.99 -7.72
CA GLY A 10 -1.98 11.98 -9.11
C GLY A 10 -0.89 10.94 -9.41
N GLU A 11 -0.43 10.18 -8.41
CA GLU A 11 0.45 9.03 -8.66
C GLU A 11 -0.31 7.95 -9.45
N ARG A 12 0.38 7.19 -10.31
CA ARG A 12 -0.25 6.04 -10.95
C ARG A 12 -0.22 4.87 -9.98
N ARG A 13 -1.34 4.16 -9.90
CA ARG A 13 -1.47 2.94 -9.07
C ARG A 13 -0.30 1.96 -9.24
N LYS A 14 0.16 1.76 -10.48
CA LYS A 14 1.27 0.84 -10.79
C LYS A 14 2.57 1.29 -10.14
N ASP A 15 2.87 2.60 -10.18
CA ASP A 15 4.09 3.17 -9.62
C ASP A 15 4.09 3.03 -8.09
N PHE A 16 2.93 3.30 -7.45
CA PHE A 16 2.75 3.06 -6.03
C PHE A 16 2.98 1.59 -5.63
N ILE A 17 2.37 0.66 -6.35
CA ILE A 17 2.48 -0.77 -6.05
C ILE A 17 3.93 -1.22 -6.17
N ASN A 18 4.61 -0.79 -7.24
CA ASN A 18 6.02 -1.14 -7.48
C ASN A 18 6.94 -0.67 -6.35
N ARG A 19 6.73 0.53 -5.78
CA ARG A 19 7.53 0.99 -4.62
C ARG A 19 7.09 0.37 -3.29
N CYS A 20 5.82 0.00 -3.17
CA CYS A 20 5.26 -0.50 -1.91
C CYS A 20 5.63 -1.96 -1.63
N ILE A 21 5.62 -2.82 -2.66
CA ILE A 21 5.94 -4.27 -2.53
C ILE A 21 7.26 -4.53 -1.79
N PRO A 22 8.41 -3.96 -2.23
CA PRO A 22 9.68 -4.24 -1.56
C PRO A 22 9.71 -3.73 -0.12
N ILE A 23 8.97 -2.66 0.20
CA ILE A 23 8.89 -2.12 1.55
C ILE A 23 8.11 -3.07 2.47
N VAL A 24 6.93 -3.53 2.05
CA VAL A 24 6.11 -4.42 2.90
C VAL A 24 6.74 -5.80 3.09
N ILE A 25 7.53 -6.26 2.12
CA ILE A 25 8.35 -7.48 2.27
C ILE A 25 9.48 -7.23 3.27
N ARG A 26 10.24 -6.14 3.10
CA ARG A 26 11.36 -5.79 3.99
C ARG A 26 10.93 -5.58 5.45
N GLU A 27 9.74 -5.01 5.65
CA GLU A 27 9.16 -4.80 7.00
C GLU A 27 8.51 -6.07 7.58
N GLY A 28 8.56 -7.20 6.86
CA GLY A 28 7.97 -8.47 7.30
C GLY A 28 6.43 -8.49 7.31
N THR A 29 5.79 -7.50 6.68
CA THR A 29 4.32 -7.42 6.56
C THR A 29 3.80 -8.34 5.45
N ALA A 30 4.62 -8.64 4.44
CA ALA A 30 4.36 -9.62 3.39
C ALA A 30 5.48 -10.66 3.34
N LYS A 31 5.14 -11.92 3.04
CA LYS A 31 6.11 -13.01 2.87
C LYS A 31 6.63 -13.09 1.43
N ASP A 32 5.83 -12.67 0.46
CA ASP A 32 6.11 -12.79 -0.97
C ASP A 32 5.54 -11.61 -1.76
N GLY A 33 5.92 -11.53 -3.04
CA GLY A 33 5.49 -10.46 -3.95
C GLY A 33 3.97 -10.39 -4.16
N SER A 34 3.26 -11.52 -4.11
CA SER A 34 1.80 -11.56 -4.30
C SER A 34 1.08 -11.04 -3.06
N GLN A 35 1.51 -11.45 -1.87
CA GLN A 35 1.03 -10.85 -0.61
C GLN A 35 1.34 -9.35 -0.56
N GLY A 36 2.55 -8.96 -0.96
CA GLY A 36 2.94 -7.56 -1.02
C GLY A 36 2.03 -6.75 -1.95
N ALA A 37 1.76 -7.28 -3.15
CA ALA A 37 0.87 -6.65 -4.10
C ALA A 37 -0.56 -6.51 -3.54
N ALA A 38 -1.10 -7.54 -2.88
CA ALA A 38 -2.45 -7.47 -2.30
C ALA A 38 -2.57 -6.40 -1.20
N ILE A 39 -1.57 -6.32 -0.32
CA ILE A 39 -1.50 -5.33 0.76
C ILE A 39 -1.36 -3.92 0.19
N CYS A 40 -0.43 -3.72 -0.74
CA CYS A 40 -0.20 -2.44 -1.42
C CYS A 40 -1.43 -1.99 -2.21
N ASN A 41 -2.16 -2.91 -2.84
CA ASN A 41 -3.43 -2.58 -3.48
C ASN A 41 -4.50 -2.14 -2.47
N SER A 42 -4.54 -2.76 -1.29
CA SER A 42 -5.43 -2.34 -0.21
C SER A 42 -5.10 -0.94 0.31
N ILE A 43 -3.80 -0.65 0.52
CA ILE A 43 -3.31 0.66 0.96
C ILE A 43 -3.60 1.72 -0.09
N TRP A 44 -3.30 1.44 -1.37
CA TRP A 44 -3.64 2.31 -2.49
C TRP A 44 -5.11 2.69 -2.42
N ARG A 45 -6.01 1.69 -2.48
CA ARG A 45 -7.46 1.90 -2.42
C ARG A 45 -7.86 2.70 -1.19
N ARG A 46 -7.29 2.43 -0.03
CA ARG A 46 -7.57 3.22 1.19
C ARG A 46 -7.10 4.67 1.03
N GLY A 47 -5.88 4.92 0.56
CA GLY A 47 -5.31 6.25 0.40
C GLY A 47 -6.02 7.13 -0.63
N ILE A 48 -6.36 6.59 -1.80
CA ILE A 48 -7.17 7.32 -2.79
C ILE A 48 -8.64 7.45 -2.37
N LYS A 49 -9.18 6.49 -1.60
CA LYS A 49 -10.55 6.58 -1.07
C LYS A 49 -10.65 7.44 0.17
N ASN A 50 -9.54 7.74 0.86
CA ASN A 50 -9.46 8.56 2.08
C ASN A 50 -9.71 10.07 1.85
N GLY A 51 -10.33 10.46 0.74
CA GLY A 51 -11.34 11.52 0.79
C GLY A 51 -12.56 11.16 1.67
N LYS A 52 -12.76 9.89 2.03
CA LYS A 52 -13.71 9.37 3.03
C LYS A 52 -13.10 8.19 3.80
N LYS A 53 -12.78 8.45 5.07
CA LYS A 53 -12.34 7.51 6.11
C LYS A 53 -13.08 6.17 6.03
N GLN A 54 -12.37 5.06 6.20
CA GLN A 54 -13.01 3.84 6.72
C GLN A 54 -12.14 3.19 7.80
N LYS A 55 -12.66 3.26 9.04
CA LYS A 55 -12.28 2.48 10.21
C LYS A 55 -12.10 1.01 9.81
N HIS A 56 -10.95 0.44 10.17
CA HIS A 56 -10.82 -1.01 10.28
C HIS A 56 -11.48 -1.39 11.61
N ARG A 57 -12.57 -2.19 11.52
CA ARG A 57 -13.25 -2.83 12.66
C ARG A 57 -12.45 -4.03 13.10
#